data_AF-A0A2U0D5I3-F1
#
_entry.id   AF-A0A2U0D5I3-F1
#
_cell.length_a   1.000
_cell.length_b   1.000
_cell.length_c   1.000
_cell.angle_alpha   90.00
_cell.angle_beta   90.00
_cell.angle_gamma   90.00
#
_symmetry.space_group_name_H-M   'P 1'
#
loop_
_entity.id
_entity.type
_entity.pdbx_description
1 polymer ?
#
loop_
_entity_poly.entity_id
_entity_poly.type
_entity_poly.pdbx_seq_one_letter_code
_entity_poly.pdbx_strand_id
1 'polypeptide(L)' 'MLDELVFVFCDTVEKLSPKIVIMENVPGIIAGKAKRYAIEVHDRLSRLGYEVQIFRINSATLGVPQARERIFFIGRKKSL' A
#
# COMPACT_ATOMS: atom_id res chain seq x y z
N MET A 1 -12.53 11.88 -6.18
CA MET A 1 -12.26 12.67 -4.96
C MET A 1 -12.04 11.80 -3.71
N LEU A 2 -12.05 10.46 -3.76
CA LEU A 2 -11.61 9.58 -2.65
C LEU A 2 -10.20 8.98 -2.88
N ASP A 3 -9.80 8.79 -4.14
CA ASP A 3 -8.54 8.11 -4.50
C ASP A 3 -7.26 8.96 -4.29
N GLU A 4 -7.37 10.22 -3.88
CA GLU A 4 -6.20 11.10 -3.66
C GLU A 4 -5.54 10.90 -2.30
N LEU A 5 -6.23 10.30 -1.31
CA LEU A 5 -5.68 10.10 0.03
C LEU A 5 -4.45 9.17 0.05
N VAL A 6 -4.32 8.26 -0.92
CA VAL A 6 -3.12 7.43 -1.05
C VAL A 6 -1.88 8.25 -1.43
N PHE A 7 -2.06 9.38 -2.12
CA PHE A 7 -0.97 10.30 -2.43
C PHE A 7 -0.62 11.18 -1.23
N VAL A 8 -1.61 11.66 -0.48
CA VAL A 8 -1.37 12.35 0.80
C VAL A 8 -0.60 11.43 1.76
N PHE A 9 -0.91 10.13 1.75
CA PHE A 9 -0.14 9.13 2.51
C PHE A 9 1.32 9.06 2.03
N CYS A 10 1.57 9.01 0.72
CA CYS A 10 2.93 9.04 0.17
C CYS A 10 3.69 10.32 0.57
N ASP A 11 3.04 11.49 0.50
CA ASP A 11 3.62 12.78 0.88
C ASP A 11 3.93 12.81 2.39
N THR A 12 3.14 12.12 3.20
CA THR A 12 3.38 11.95 4.64
C THR A 12 4.60 11.05 4.89
N VAL A 13 4.72 9.96 4.13
CA VAL A 13 5.89 9.07 4.19
C VAL A 13 7.17 9.79 3.79
N GLU A 14 7.12 10.67 2.78
CA GLU A 14 8.25 11.51 2.38
C GLU A 14 8.73 12.39 3.54
N LYS A 15 7.80 13.08 4.21
CA LYS A 15 8.12 13.99 5.34
C LYS A 15 8.66 13.27 6.56
N LEU A 16 8.08 12.12 6.90
CA LEU A 16 8.42 11.39 8.14
C LEU A 16 9.59 10.41 7.96
N SER A 17 9.82 9.94 6.74
CA SER A 17 10.91 9.03 6.37
C SER A 17 11.04 7.77 7.27
N PRO A 18 9.95 7.05 7.61
CA PRO A 18 9.97 5.91 8.54
C PRO A 18 10.85 4.74 8.05
N LYS A 19 11.17 3.81 8.95
CA LYS A 19 11.90 2.57 8.58
C LYS A 19 11.05 1.60 7.77
N ILE A 20 9.76 1.47 8.14
CA ILE A 20 8.77 0.59 7.53
C ILE A 20 7.51 1.40 7.26
N VAL A 21 6.87 1.16 6.12
CA VAL A 21 5.61 1.76 5.68
C VAL A 21 4.61 0.64 5.44
N ILE A 22 3.40 0.77 5.97
CA ILE A 22 2.30 -0.17 5.70
C ILE A 22 1.08 0.65 5.28
N MET A 23 0.56 0.41 4.08
CA MET A 23 -0.68 1.00 3.61
C MET A 23 -1.67 -0.12 3.27
N GLU A 24 -2.85 -0.07 3.90
CA GLU A 24 -3.94 -1.02 3.67
C GLU A 24 -5.04 -0.38 2.81
N ASN A 25 -5.62 -1.16 1.90
CA ASN A 25 -6.78 -0.72 1.12
C ASN A 25 -7.67 -1.90 0.68
N VAL A 26 -8.89 -1.59 0.25
CA VAL A 26 -9.82 -2.58 -0.33
C VAL A 26 -9.30 -3.12 -1.67
N PRO A 27 -9.69 -4.35 -2.09
CA PRO A 27 -9.27 -4.94 -3.37
C PRO A 27 -9.53 -4.08 -4.60
N GLY A 28 -10.49 -3.15 -4.52
CA GLY A 28 -10.78 -2.19 -5.58
C GLY A 28 -9.57 -1.38 -6.05
N ILE A 29 -8.57 -1.13 -5.19
CA ILE A 29 -7.39 -0.33 -5.53
C ILE A 29 -6.52 -0.97 -6.64
N ILE A 30 -6.56 -2.30 -6.79
CA ILE A 30 -5.83 -3.02 -7.83
C ILE A 30 -6.70 -3.44 -9.02
N ALA A 31 -7.98 -3.07 -9.02
CA ALA A 31 -8.95 -3.48 -10.03
C ALA A 31 -9.24 -2.37 -11.06
N GLY A 32 -9.49 -2.78 -12.31
CA GLY A 32 -9.94 -1.87 -13.37
C GLY A 32 -9.05 -0.64 -13.56
N LYS A 33 -9.69 0.54 -13.68
CA LYS A 33 -8.99 1.83 -13.87
C LYS A 33 -8.17 2.26 -12.65
N ALA A 34 -8.50 1.75 -11.46
CA ALA A 34 -7.84 2.12 -10.21
C ALA A 34 -6.44 1.52 -10.07
N LYS A 35 -6.12 0.46 -10.82
CA LYS A 35 -4.79 -0.16 -10.87
C LYS A 35 -3.66 0.86 -11.10
N ARG A 36 -3.92 1.95 -11.83
CA ARG A 36 -2.94 3.04 -12.02
C ARG A 36 -2.53 3.70 -10.71
N TYR A 37 -3.46 3.89 -9.77
CA TYR A 37 -3.13 4.43 -8.44
C TYR A 37 -2.22 3.48 -7.66
N ALA A 38 -2.48 2.16 -7.70
CA ALA A 38 -1.62 1.17 -7.05
C ALA A 38 -0.20 1.18 -7.61
N ILE A 39 -0.05 1.29 -8.94
CA ILE A 39 1.25 1.42 -9.61
C ILE A 39 1.94 2.72 -9.18
N GLU A 40 1.23 3.84 -9.20
CA GLU A 40 1.80 5.14 -8.84
C GLU A 40 2.24 5.20 -7.37
N VAL A 41 1.46 4.66 -6.45
CA VAL A 41 1.84 4.53 -5.03
C VAL A 41 3.13 3.71 -4.91
N HIS A 42 3.19 2.54 -5.55
CA HIS A 42 4.38 1.70 -5.56
C HIS A 42 5.61 2.48 -6.06
N ASP A 43 5.47 3.21 -7.16
CA ASP A 43 6.56 3.93 -7.79
C ASP A 43 7.00 5.16 -6.98
N ARG A 44 6.06 5.86 -6.33
CA ARG A 44 6.39 6.97 -5.41
C ARG A 44 7.17 6.46 -4.20
N LEU A 45 6.66 5.43 -3.52
CA LEU A 45 7.37 4.83 -2.38
C LEU A 45 8.74 4.26 -2.80
N SER A 46 8.84 3.63 -3.97
CA SER A 46 10.11 3.14 -4.51
C SER A 46 11.13 4.26 -4.75
N ARG A 47 10.69 5.40 -5.28
CA ARG A 47 11.51 6.60 -5.48
C ARG A 47 11.95 7.24 -4.17
N LEU A 48 11.14 7.16 -3.12
CA LEU A 48 11.50 7.58 -1.76
C LEU A 48 12.50 6.65 -1.06
N GLY A 49 13.00 5.62 -1.75
CA GLY A 49 14.03 4.72 -1.22
C GLY A 49 13.48 3.51 -0.46
N TYR A 50 12.23 3.14 -0.68
CA TYR A 50 11.65 1.92 -0.11
C TYR A 50 11.72 0.75 -1.11
N GLU A 51 11.93 -0.45 -0.61
CA GLU A 51 11.60 -1.70 -1.29
C GLU A 51 10.16 -2.06 -0.94
N VAL A 52 9.27 -2.11 -1.94
CA VAL A 52 7.82 -2.22 -1.73
C VAL A 52 7.30 -3.55 -2.25
N GLN A 53 6.54 -4.25 -1.42
CA GLN A 53 5.84 -5.48 -1.77
C GLN A 53 4.32 -5.27 -1.60
N ILE A 54 3.54 -5.92 -2.47
CA ILE A 54 2.07 -5.82 -2.45
C ILE A 54 1.49 -7.20 -2.16
N PHE A 55 0.67 -7.30 -1.11
CA PHE A 55 0.03 -8.54 -0.70
C PHE A 55 -1.48 -8.42 -0.80
N ARG A 56 -2.14 -9.47 -1.29
CA ARG A 56 -3.59 -9.64 -1.18
C ARG A 56 -3.86 -10.73 -0.16
N ILE A 57 -4.52 -10.38 0.94
CA ILE A 57 -4.74 -11.26 2.08
C ILE A 57 -6.23 -11.35 2.36
N ASN A 58 -6.74 -12.57 2.58
CA ASN A 58 -8.08 -12.82 3.08
C ASN A 58 -8.00 -13.16 4.57
N SER A 59 -8.68 -12.42 5.43
CA SER A 59 -8.66 -12.67 6.89
C SER A 59 -9.12 -14.09 7.28
N ALA A 60 -9.95 -14.73 6.45
CA ALA A 60 -10.37 -16.11 6.66
C ALA A 60 -9.19 -17.10 6.68
N THR A 61 -8.11 -16.83 5.94
CA THR A 61 -6.91 -17.69 5.92
C THR A 61 -5.99 -17.45 7.12
N LEU A 62 -6.32 -16.48 7.98
CA LEU A 62 -5.56 -16.09 9.17
C LEU A 62 -6.31 -16.41 10.47
N GLY A 63 -7.28 -17.31 10.43
CA GLY A 63 -8.03 -17.75 11.62
C GLY A 63 -9.15 -16.79 12.06
N VAL A 64 -9.44 -15.75 11.28
CA VAL A 64 -10.59 -14.86 11.55
C VAL A 64 -11.83 -15.44 10.86
N PRO A 65 -12.97 -15.60 11.56
CA PRO A 65 -14.20 -16.17 10.97
C PRO A 65 -14.94 -15.13 10.10
N GLN A 66 -14.24 -14.50 9.17
CA GLN A 66 -14.76 -13.50 8.24
C GLN A 66 -13.98 -13.57 6.93
N ALA A 67 -14.71 -13.66 5.80
CA ALA A 67 -14.14 -13.50 4.47
C ALA A 67 -14.01 -12.00 4.16
N ARG A 68 -12.80 -11.46 4.37
CA ARG A 68 -12.50 -10.06 4.09
C ARG A 68 -11.13 -9.97 3.43
N GLU A 69 -11.15 -9.65 2.14
CA GLU A 69 -9.92 -9.43 1.38
C GLU A 69 -9.44 -7.99 1.55
N ARG A 70 -8.13 -7.82 1.68
CA ARG A 70 -7.42 -6.53 1.72
C ARG A 70 -6.09 -6.57 0.97
N ILE A 71 -5.71 -5.41 0.46
CA ILE A 71 -4.43 -5.16 -0.19
C ILE A 71 -3.53 -4.43 0.78
N PHE A 72 -2.31 -4.91 0.92
CA PHE A 72 -1.29 -4.30 1.76
C PHE A 72 -0.08 -3.94 0.91
N PHE A 73 0.31 -2.68 0.92
CA PHE A 73 1.60 -2.21 0.44
C PHE A 73 2.53 -2.17 1.65
N ILE A 74 3.61 -2.94 1.61
CA ILE A 74 4.60 -3.01 2.68
C ILE A 74 5.92 -2.52 2.10
N GLY A 75 6.40 -1.38 2.58
CA GLY A 75 7.65 -0.76 2.18
C GLY A 75 8.71 -0.86 3.28
N ARG A 76 9.88 -1.42 2.99
CA ARG A 76 11.05 -1.36 3.86
C ARG A 76 12.05 -0.35 3.30
N LYS A 77 12.57 0.56 4.13
CA LYS A 77 13.61 1.50 3.71
C LYS A 77 14.86 0.72 3.30
N LYS A 78 15.40 0.95 2.10
CA LYS A 78 16.55 0.21 1.54
C LYS A 78 17.84 0.37 2.35
N SER A 79 17.93 1.41 3.16
CA SER A 79 19.07 1.68 4.03
C SER A 79 19.04 0.93 5.36
N LEU A 80 17.96 0.21 5.67
CA LEU A 80 17.84 -0.65 6.85
C LEU A 80 18.49 -2.00 6.58
#